data_AF-A0A6S7J856-F1
#
_entry.id   AF-A0A6S7J856-F1
#
_cell.length_a   1.000
_cell.length_b   1.000
_cell.length_c   1.000
_cell.angle_alpha   90.00
_cell.angle_beta   90.00
_cell.angle_gamma   90.00
#
_symmetry.space_group_name_H-M   'P 1'
#
loop_
_entity.id
_entity.type
_entity.pdbx_description
1 polymer ?
#
loop_
_entity_poly.entity_id
_entity_poly.type
_entity_poly.pdbx_seq_one_letter_code
_entity_poly.pdbx_strand_id
1 'polypeptide(L)'
;MLKTTMGMLGEYEYDTVYNESDVPPITWAVYVCFLVINCVIIVNLLIGLAVDDIKGVQDKAALKRLAMQVDLALDVEKVLPLFLRKKLVTMTETVYPNRERYRGIWSFWRQTLASPAQVINDALYPAKSPIERIQKQQEVLQYDVTKMKTRLKTLQTRTVRLEAMLKAILSHHGIDVKPEIDEDDAELKWNPSDDEADRYIAG
;
A
#
# COMPACT_ATOMS: atom_id res chain seq x y z
N MET A 1 47.12 0.81 -2.76
CA MET A 1 46.04 0.74 -3.76
C MET A 1 44.79 0.07 -3.20
N LEU A 2 44.82 -1.21 -2.79
CA LEU A 2 43.64 -1.91 -2.23
C LEU A 2 43.00 -1.20 -1.03
N LYS A 3 43.81 -0.68 -0.09
CA LYS A 3 43.31 0.09 1.07
C LYS A 3 42.53 1.36 0.67
N THR A 4 42.94 2.02 -0.41
CA THR A 4 42.24 3.21 -0.94
C THR A 4 40.92 2.82 -1.61
N THR A 5 40.88 1.67 -2.28
CA THR A 5 39.64 1.13 -2.88
C THR A 5 38.64 0.68 -1.82
N MET A 6 39.09 0.03 -0.74
CA MET A 6 38.25 -0.29 0.42
C MET A 6 37.73 0.99 1.08
N GLY A 7 38.59 2.00 1.23
CA GLY A 7 38.16 3.33 1.66
C GLY A 7 37.10 3.94 0.74
N MET A 8 37.21 3.79 -0.58
CA MET A 8 36.18 4.21 -1.56
C MET A 8 34.84 3.49 -1.41
N LEU A 9 34.86 2.24 -0.95
CA LEU A 9 33.64 1.47 -0.66
C LEU A 9 33.03 1.82 0.71
N GLY A 10 33.70 2.65 1.52
CA GLY A 10 33.26 3.03 2.86
C GLY A 10 33.78 2.13 3.98
N GLU A 11 34.66 1.17 3.66
CA GLU A 11 35.35 0.34 4.64
C GLU A 11 36.62 1.04 5.11
N TYR A 12 36.59 1.57 6.34
CA TYR A 12 37.69 2.33 6.91
C TYR A 12 38.26 1.64 8.15
N GLU A 13 39.54 1.30 8.08
CA GLU A 13 40.28 0.68 9.18
C GLU A 13 41.22 1.73 9.79
N TYR A 14 40.75 2.41 10.84
CA TYR A 14 41.41 3.59 11.43
C TYR A 14 42.50 3.21 12.44
N ASP A 15 42.20 2.19 13.25
CA ASP A 15 42.98 1.83 14.45
C ASP A 15 44.34 1.20 14.07
N THR A 16 44.38 0.43 12.98
CA THR A 16 45.61 -0.28 12.55
C THR A 16 46.56 0.57 11.72
N VAL A 17 46.16 1.76 11.24
CA VAL A 17 46.95 2.57 10.31
C VAL A 17 47.52 3.83 10.95
N TYR A 18 46.79 4.44 11.89
CA TYR A 18 47.15 5.74 12.47
C TYR A 18 47.53 5.67 13.95
N ASN A 19 47.26 4.57 14.65
CA ASN A 19 47.54 4.42 16.08
C ASN A 19 48.95 3.84 16.36
N GLU A 20 49.53 3.10 15.41
CA GLU A 20 50.88 2.51 15.55
C GLU A 20 52.02 3.43 15.06
N SER A 21 51.70 4.56 14.42
CA SER A 21 52.70 5.44 13.79
C SER A 21 52.52 6.89 14.23
N ASP A 22 53.62 7.58 14.55
CA ASP A 22 53.62 8.99 14.90
C ASP A 22 53.36 9.83 13.64
N VAL A 23 52.09 10.21 13.44
CA VAL A 23 51.60 10.80 12.18
C VAL A 23 51.56 12.33 12.24
N PRO A 24 52.08 13.04 11.20
CA PRO A 24 52.02 14.49 11.15
C PRO A 24 50.58 15.03 11.21
N PRO A 25 50.31 16.18 11.84
CA PRO A 25 48.95 16.75 11.92
C PRO A 25 48.26 16.98 10.56
N ILE A 26 49.06 17.16 9.50
CA ILE A 26 48.59 17.35 8.13
C ILE A 26 47.86 16.10 7.60
N THR A 27 48.26 14.89 8.02
CA THR A 27 47.61 13.66 7.54
C THR A 27 46.18 13.54 8.05
N TRP A 28 45.90 14.03 9.26
CA TRP A 28 44.54 14.09 9.81
C TRP A 28 43.64 15.02 8.98
N ALA A 29 44.15 16.18 8.59
CA ALA A 29 43.39 17.13 7.77
C ALA A 29 43.08 16.58 6.36
N VAL A 30 44.07 15.95 5.72
CA VAL A 30 43.89 15.29 4.41
C VAL A 30 42.90 14.12 4.51
N TYR A 31 42.95 13.38 5.62
CA TYR A 31 42.08 12.24 5.85
C TYR A 31 40.62 12.63 6.07
N VAL A 32 40.35 13.66 6.89
CA VAL A 32 38.99 14.20 7.06
C VAL A 32 38.44 14.73 5.74
N CYS A 33 39.26 15.43 4.96
CA CYS A 33 38.88 15.89 3.62
C CYS A 33 38.53 14.71 2.69
N PHE A 34 39.33 13.65 2.71
CA PHE A 34 39.08 12.42 1.97
C PHE A 34 37.75 11.76 2.38
N LEU A 35 37.44 11.65 3.68
CA LEU A 35 36.17 11.11 4.16
C LEU A 35 34.97 11.91 3.67
N VAL A 36 35.04 13.24 3.76
CA VAL A 36 33.94 14.11 3.30
C VAL A 36 33.70 13.95 1.81
N ILE A 37 34.75 13.98 0.99
CA ILE A 37 34.61 13.83 -0.47
C ILE A 37 34.06 12.44 -0.81
N ASN A 38 34.63 11.39 -0.22
CA ASN A 38 34.35 10.02 -0.62
C ASN A 38 33.01 9.49 -0.06
N CYS A 39 32.73 9.66 1.23
CA CYS A 39 31.48 9.19 1.83
C CYS A 39 30.28 10.09 1.51
N VAL A 40 30.49 11.41 1.46
CA VAL A 40 29.35 12.35 1.39
C VAL A 40 29.13 12.83 -0.04
N ILE A 41 30.18 13.13 -0.81
CA ILE A 41 30.00 13.70 -2.15
C ILE A 41 29.85 12.58 -3.19
N ILE A 42 30.77 11.61 -3.22
CA ILE A 42 30.79 10.57 -4.25
C ILE A 42 29.56 9.65 -4.15
N VAL A 43 29.25 9.10 -2.97
CA VAL A 43 28.11 8.17 -2.81
C VAL A 43 26.78 8.85 -3.15
N ASN A 44 26.57 10.08 -2.69
CA ASN A 44 25.35 10.83 -2.98
C ASN A 44 25.22 11.18 -4.47
N LEU A 45 26.32 11.48 -5.14
CA LEU A 45 26.33 11.71 -6.58
C LEU A 45 26.03 10.42 -7.37
N LEU A 46 26.65 9.30 -7.01
CA LEU A 46 26.45 8.02 -7.67
C LEU A 46 25.02 7.50 -7.50
N ILE A 47 24.45 7.62 -6.30
CA ILE A 47 23.04 7.29 -6.04
C ILE A 47 22.14 8.25 -6.82
N GLY A 48 22.43 9.55 -6.83
CA GLY A 48 21.66 10.54 -7.58
C GLY A 48 21.61 10.25 -9.07
N LEU A 49 22.74 9.91 -9.69
CA LEU A 49 22.83 9.53 -11.10
C LEU A 49 22.15 8.19 -11.39
N ALA A 50 22.33 7.18 -10.54
CA ALA A 50 21.68 5.88 -10.70
C ALA A 50 20.15 5.98 -10.57
N VAL A 51 19.68 6.84 -9.66
CA VAL A 51 18.24 7.10 -9.48
C VAL A 51 17.65 7.91 -10.64
N ASP A 52 18.42 8.81 -11.26
CA ASP A 52 17.98 9.53 -12.45
C ASP A 52 17.90 8.59 -13.66
N ASP A 53 18.91 7.75 -13.86
CA ASP A 53 18.96 6.74 -14.92
C ASP A 53 17.81 5.71 -14.77
N ILE A 54 17.57 5.20 -13.56
CA ILE A 54 16.49 4.22 -13.33
C ILE A 54 15.10 4.83 -13.52
N LYS A 55 14.88 6.10 -13.17
CA LYS A 55 13.59 6.79 -13.41
C LYS A 55 13.32 6.93 -14.91
N GLY A 56 14.31 7.38 -15.68
CA GLY A 56 14.19 7.49 -17.13
C GLY A 56 13.94 6.15 -17.83
N VAL A 57 14.48 5.05 -17.28
CA VAL A 57 14.21 3.69 -17.75
C VAL A 57 12.82 3.20 -17.32
N GLN A 58 12.38 3.47 -16.09
CA GLN A 58 11.06 3.05 -15.60
C GLN A 58 9.91 3.65 -16.41
N ASP A 59 9.98 4.93 -16.77
CA ASP A 59 8.96 5.60 -17.58
C ASP A 59 8.80 4.96 -18.97
N LYS A 60 9.91 4.46 -19.52
CA LYS A 60 9.95 3.77 -20.83
C LYS A 60 9.80 2.25 -20.71
N ALA A 61 9.90 1.68 -19.51
CA ALA A 61 9.94 0.24 -19.28
C ALA A 61 8.60 -0.43 -19.62
N ALA A 62 7.47 0.23 -19.34
CA ALA A 62 6.15 -0.30 -19.68
C ALA A 62 5.99 -0.47 -21.20
N LEU A 63 6.34 0.56 -21.98
CA LEU A 63 6.33 0.51 -23.44
C LEU A 63 7.39 -0.47 -23.98
N LYS A 64 8.59 -0.47 -23.41
CA LYS A 64 9.66 -1.40 -23.81
C LYS A 64 9.27 -2.86 -23.56
N ARG A 65 8.56 -3.14 -22.46
CA ARG A 65 8.02 -4.47 -22.16
C ARG A 65 6.98 -4.90 -23.18
N LEU A 66 6.07 -4.00 -23.56
CA LEU A 66 5.05 -4.30 -24.57
C LEU A 66 5.68 -4.51 -25.95
N ALA A 67 6.62 -3.67 -26.35
CA ALA A 67 7.38 -3.83 -27.58
C ALA A 67 8.10 -5.19 -27.62
N MET A 68 8.76 -5.59 -26.53
CA MET A 68 9.44 -6.88 -26.43
C MET A 68 8.47 -8.07 -26.55
N GLN A 69 7.27 -7.97 -25.97
CA GLN A 69 6.24 -8.99 -26.13
C GLN A 69 5.75 -9.09 -27.58
N VAL A 70 5.59 -7.96 -28.26
CA VAL A 70 5.20 -7.91 -29.67
C VAL A 70 6.30 -8.48 -30.56
N ASP A 71 7.57 -8.11 -30.34
CA ASP A 71 8.71 -8.64 -31.08
C ASP A 71 8.78 -10.16 -30.96
N LEU A 72 8.66 -10.68 -29.72
CA LEU A 72 8.63 -12.13 -29.47
C LEU A 72 7.44 -12.80 -30.17
N ALA A 73 6.25 -12.20 -30.10
CA ALA A 73 5.06 -12.75 -30.75
C ALA A 73 5.21 -12.79 -32.28
N LEU A 74 5.79 -11.76 -32.88
CA LEU A 74 6.05 -11.69 -34.32
C LEU A 74 7.10 -12.71 -34.76
N ASP A 75 8.16 -12.91 -33.97
CA ASP A 75 9.18 -13.91 -34.28
C ASP A 75 8.64 -15.33 -34.17
N VAL A 76 7.82 -15.60 -33.15
CA VAL A 76 7.09 -16.88 -33.06
C VAL A 76 6.14 -17.05 -34.24
N GLU A 77 5.42 -16.00 -34.65
CA GLU A 77 4.51 -16.06 -35.79
C GLU A 77 5.26 -16.41 -37.09
N LYS A 78 6.43 -15.81 -37.34
CA LYS A 78 7.28 -16.09 -38.52
C LYS A 78 7.72 -17.54 -38.59
N VAL A 79 7.99 -18.18 -37.45
CA VAL A 79 8.45 -19.58 -37.37
C VAL A 79 7.26 -20.56 -37.38
N LEU A 80 6.04 -20.10 -37.10
CA LEU A 80 4.84 -20.94 -37.01
C LEU A 80 4.37 -21.43 -38.39
N PRO A 81 4.17 -22.76 -38.59
CA PRO A 81 3.71 -23.28 -39.87
C PRO A 81 2.25 -22.91 -40.18
N LEU A 82 1.92 -22.81 -41.47
CA LEU A 82 0.66 -22.24 -41.99
C LEU A 82 -0.61 -22.88 -41.44
N PHE A 83 -0.56 -24.17 -41.08
CA PHE A 83 -1.70 -24.89 -40.51
C PHE A 83 -2.02 -24.47 -39.07
N LEU A 84 -1.01 -24.10 -38.27
CA LEU A 84 -1.22 -23.51 -36.94
C LEU A 84 -1.69 -22.07 -37.05
N ARG A 85 -1.14 -21.26 -37.97
CA ARG A 85 -1.58 -19.87 -38.21
C ARG A 85 -3.09 -19.82 -38.51
N LYS A 86 -3.59 -20.66 -39.41
CA LYS A 86 -5.02 -20.70 -39.75
C LYS A 86 -5.94 -21.12 -38.59
N LYS A 87 -5.43 -21.90 -37.62
CA LYS A 87 -6.22 -22.41 -36.49
C LYS A 87 -6.15 -21.50 -35.25
N LEU A 88 -5.06 -20.76 -35.08
CA LEU A 88 -4.82 -19.86 -33.94
C LEU A 88 -5.30 -18.42 -34.17
N VAL A 89 -5.48 -18.00 -35.44
CA VAL A 89 -6.04 -16.68 -35.76
C VAL A 89 -7.52 -16.64 -35.38
N THR A 90 -7.79 -16.08 -34.21
CA THR A 90 -9.15 -15.73 -33.76
C THR A 90 -9.26 -14.21 -33.82
N MET A 91 -9.99 -13.69 -34.79
CA MET A 91 -10.08 -12.25 -35.08
C MET A 91 -10.91 -11.46 -34.06
N THR A 92 -11.72 -12.13 -33.25
CA THR A 92 -12.62 -11.50 -32.27
C THR A 92 -12.64 -12.32 -30.98
N GLU A 93 -12.17 -11.73 -29.88
CA GLU A 93 -12.27 -12.30 -28.54
C GLU A 93 -13.36 -11.56 -27.76
N THR A 94 -14.45 -12.26 -27.40
CA THR A 94 -15.53 -11.70 -26.57
C THR A 94 -15.21 -11.90 -25.08
N VAL A 95 -14.91 -10.79 -24.38
CA VAL A 95 -14.60 -10.80 -22.95
C VAL A 95 -15.89 -10.56 -22.16
N TYR A 96 -16.26 -11.53 -21.31
CA TYR A 96 -17.40 -11.41 -20.40
C TYR A 96 -16.90 -11.15 -18.96
N PRO A 97 -17.16 -9.97 -18.38
CA PRO A 97 -16.55 -9.53 -17.12
C PRO A 97 -17.06 -10.27 -15.86
N ASN A 98 -18.19 -10.99 -15.93
CA ASN A 98 -18.77 -11.69 -14.77
C ASN A 98 -19.06 -13.17 -15.03
N ARG A 99 -18.34 -13.79 -15.97
CA ARG A 99 -18.52 -15.22 -16.24
C ARG A 99 -17.59 -16.00 -15.32
N GLU A 100 -18.16 -16.77 -14.39
CA GLU A 100 -17.36 -17.68 -13.56
C GLU A 100 -16.62 -18.67 -14.46
N ARG A 101 -15.31 -18.48 -14.57
CA ARG A 101 -14.45 -19.27 -15.44
C ARG A 101 -13.99 -20.49 -14.64
N TYR A 102 -14.28 -21.67 -15.20
CA TYR A 102 -13.96 -22.99 -14.63
C TYR A 102 -12.64 -23.00 -13.84
N ARG A 103 -12.73 -23.28 -12.53
CA ARG A 103 -11.59 -23.49 -11.60
C ARG A 103 -10.93 -24.85 -11.84
N GLY A 104 -10.45 -25.09 -13.05
CA GLY A 104 -9.70 -26.29 -13.41
C GLY A 104 -8.19 -26.07 -13.35
N ILE A 105 -7.45 -27.17 -13.53
CA ILE A 105 -5.98 -27.20 -13.66
C ILE A 105 -5.50 -26.25 -14.78
N TRP A 106 -6.34 -26.03 -15.81
CA TRP A 106 -6.13 -25.06 -16.88
C TRP A 106 -6.16 -23.58 -16.47
N SER A 107 -6.70 -23.24 -15.29
CA SER A 107 -6.66 -21.89 -14.72
C SER A 107 -5.25 -21.49 -14.33
N PHE A 108 -4.46 -22.43 -13.82
CA PHE A 108 -3.08 -22.20 -13.40
C PHE A 108 -2.18 -21.85 -14.59
N TRP A 109 -2.33 -22.59 -15.70
CA TRP A 109 -1.54 -22.38 -16.92
C TRP A 109 -1.98 -21.16 -17.75
N ARG A 110 -3.20 -20.63 -17.55
CA ARG A 110 -3.69 -19.41 -18.23
C ARG A 110 -3.37 -18.12 -17.50
N GLN A 111 -3.10 -18.15 -16.19
CA GLN A 111 -2.74 -16.96 -15.41
C GLN A 111 -1.41 -16.35 -15.87
N THR A 112 -0.48 -17.17 -16.35
CA THR A 112 0.82 -16.75 -16.92
C THR A 112 0.75 -16.35 -18.40
N LEU A 113 -0.33 -16.69 -19.10
CA LEU A 113 -0.62 -16.31 -20.49
C LEU A 113 -1.91 -15.49 -20.54
N ALA A 114 -2.05 -14.51 -19.64
CA ALA A 114 -3.21 -13.63 -19.62
C ALA A 114 -3.39 -12.98 -21.01
N SER A 115 -4.62 -13.03 -21.54
CA SER A 115 -4.96 -12.53 -22.87
C SER A 115 -4.49 -11.07 -23.01
N PRO A 116 -3.83 -10.70 -24.13
CA PRO A 116 -3.41 -9.32 -24.41
C PRO A 116 -4.55 -8.30 -24.25
N ALA A 117 -5.79 -8.72 -24.50
CA ALA A 117 -6.97 -7.86 -24.38
C ALA A 117 -7.25 -7.40 -22.94
N GLN A 118 -6.92 -8.22 -21.93
CA GLN A 118 -7.09 -7.83 -20.53
C GLN A 118 -6.04 -6.79 -20.10
N VAL A 119 -4.80 -6.96 -20.52
CA VAL A 119 -3.70 -6.04 -20.24
C VAL A 119 -3.92 -4.68 -20.94
N ILE A 120 -4.43 -4.71 -22.17
CA ILE A 120 -4.77 -3.49 -22.92
C ILE A 120 -5.97 -2.78 -22.29
N ASN A 121 -6.99 -3.50 -21.81
CA ASN A 121 -8.13 -2.89 -21.13
C ASN A 121 -7.74 -2.25 -19.79
N ASP A 122 -6.89 -2.91 -19.00
CA ASP A 122 -6.31 -2.35 -17.76
C ASP A 122 -5.42 -1.11 -18.04
N ALA A 123 -4.75 -1.05 -19.20
CA ALA A 123 -3.93 0.09 -19.60
C ALA A 123 -4.74 1.26 -20.20
N LEU A 124 -5.84 0.99 -20.90
CA LEU A 124 -6.73 2.02 -21.49
C LEU A 124 -7.65 2.66 -20.44
N TYR A 125 -8.01 1.89 -19.40
CA TYR A 125 -8.80 2.35 -18.27
C TYR A 125 -8.00 2.10 -16.99
N PRO A 126 -6.94 2.89 -16.72
CA PRO A 126 -6.12 2.70 -15.54
C PRO A 126 -7.05 2.70 -14.33
N ALA A 127 -7.14 1.56 -13.66
CA ALA A 127 -7.88 1.44 -12.42
C ALA A 127 -7.34 2.53 -11.48
N LYS A 128 -8.23 3.46 -11.15
CA LYS A 128 -8.13 4.56 -10.19
C LYS A 128 -6.91 4.45 -9.27
N SER A 129 -6.12 5.52 -9.19
CA SER A 129 -4.85 5.58 -8.48
C SER A 129 -4.94 4.91 -7.09
N PRO A 130 -3.86 4.28 -6.59
CA PRO A 130 -3.86 3.62 -5.27
C PRO A 130 -4.44 4.51 -4.16
N ILE A 131 -4.24 5.83 -4.28
CA ILE A 131 -4.72 6.87 -3.36
C ILE A 131 -6.24 7.07 -3.47
N GLU A 132 -6.80 7.04 -4.68
CA GLU A 132 -8.25 7.17 -4.92
C GLU A 132 -9.03 5.94 -4.42
N ARG A 133 -8.41 4.75 -4.47
CA ARG A 133 -8.99 3.53 -3.87
C ARG A 133 -9.08 3.64 -2.35
N ILE A 134 -8.03 4.18 -1.72
CA ILE A 134 -7.97 4.37 -0.26
C ILE A 134 -8.99 5.42 0.18
N GLN A 135 -9.11 6.55 -0.54
CA GLN A 135 -10.13 7.58 -0.24
C GLN A 135 -11.55 7.02 -0.32
N LYS A 136 -11.87 6.24 -1.36
CA LYS A 136 -13.21 5.65 -1.50
C LYS A 136 -13.49 4.62 -0.40
N GLN A 137 -12.49 3.85 0.01
CA GLN A 137 -12.63 2.92 1.14
C GLN A 137 -12.88 3.67 2.46
N GLN A 138 -12.19 4.81 2.66
CA GLN A 138 -12.36 5.65 3.84
C GLN A 138 -13.75 6.30 3.89
N GLU A 139 -14.29 6.74 2.76
CA GLU A 139 -15.65 7.31 2.65
C GLU A 139 -16.74 6.27 2.98
N VAL A 140 -16.62 5.04 2.45
CA VAL A 140 -17.54 3.93 2.77
C VAL A 140 -17.46 3.56 4.25
N LEU A 141 -16.24 3.51 4.82
CA LEU A 141 -16.03 3.21 6.23
C LEU A 141 -16.68 4.28 7.13
N GLN A 142 -16.53 5.57 6.79
CA GLN A 142 -17.16 6.67 7.53
C GLN A 142 -18.69 6.59 7.51
N TYR A 143 -19.28 6.24 6.36
CA TYR A 143 -20.73 6.01 6.25
C TYR A 143 -21.20 4.89 7.17
N ASP A 144 -20.50 3.75 7.17
CA ASP A 144 -20.83 2.60 8.01
C ASP A 144 -20.68 2.89 9.50
N VAL A 145 -19.64 3.64 9.90
CA VAL A 145 -19.45 4.09 11.29
C VAL A 145 -20.59 5.02 11.73
N THR A 146 -20.99 5.96 10.89
CA THR A 146 -22.09 6.90 11.20
C THR A 146 -23.43 6.16 11.32
N LYS A 147 -23.66 5.19 10.44
CA LYS A 147 -24.83 4.30 10.48
C LYS A 147 -24.83 3.40 11.71
N MET A 148 -23.66 2.95 12.16
CA MET A 148 -23.54 2.18 13.38
C MET A 148 -23.80 3.05 14.63
N LYS A 149 -23.27 4.28 14.68
CA LYS A 149 -23.50 5.26 15.76
C LYS A 149 -25.00 5.54 15.94
N THR A 150 -25.74 5.75 14.84
CA THR A 150 -27.19 5.97 14.89
C THR A 150 -27.97 4.74 15.37
N ARG A 151 -27.58 3.54 14.95
CA ARG A 151 -28.17 2.28 15.45
C ARG A 151 -27.90 2.08 16.94
N LEU A 152 -26.69 2.36 17.41
CA LEU A 152 -26.32 2.26 18.83
C LEU A 152 -27.11 3.25 19.69
N LYS A 153 -27.23 4.52 19.27
CA LYS A 153 -28.09 5.50 19.96
C LYS A 153 -29.53 4.99 20.07
N THR A 154 -30.05 4.39 19.01
CA THR A 154 -31.41 3.81 19.01
C THR A 154 -31.55 2.64 19.98
N LEU A 155 -30.54 1.77 20.06
CA LEU A 155 -30.51 0.66 21.02
C LEU A 155 -30.43 1.16 22.46
N GLN A 156 -29.57 2.15 22.74
CA GLN A 156 -29.46 2.76 24.06
C GLN A 156 -30.80 3.33 24.55
N THR A 157 -31.54 4.03 23.68
CA THR A 157 -32.89 4.54 24.03
C THR A 157 -33.87 3.41 24.34
N ARG A 158 -33.78 2.27 23.63
CA ARG A 158 -34.62 1.10 23.91
C ARG A 158 -34.27 0.47 25.26
N THR A 159 -32.98 0.36 25.59
CA THR A 159 -32.54 -0.17 26.88
C THR A 159 -33.07 0.66 28.04
N VAL A 160 -32.95 1.99 27.98
CA VAL A 160 -33.50 2.89 29.02
C VAL A 160 -35.02 2.73 29.16
N ARG A 161 -35.73 2.55 28.04
CA ARG A 161 -37.19 2.33 28.08
C ARG A 161 -37.56 0.98 28.68
N LEU A 162 -36.79 -0.07 28.39
CA LEU A 162 -36.95 -1.38 28.99
C LEU A 162 -36.68 -1.32 30.50
N GLU A 163 -35.63 -0.62 30.93
CA GLU A 163 -35.32 -0.41 32.34
C GLU A 163 -36.46 0.32 33.07
N ALA A 164 -37.02 1.37 32.46
CA ALA A 164 -38.15 2.10 33.02
C ALA A 164 -39.42 1.24 33.13
N MET A 165 -39.71 0.42 32.10
CA MET A 165 -40.81 -0.55 32.15
C MET A 165 -40.57 -1.62 33.23
N LEU A 166 -39.34 -2.13 33.34
CA LEU A 166 -38.97 -3.12 34.35
C LEU A 166 -39.16 -2.57 35.76
N LYS A 167 -38.68 -1.34 36.01
CA LYS A 167 -38.88 -0.62 37.28
C LYS A 167 -40.37 -0.39 37.57
N ALA A 168 -41.18 -0.08 36.56
CA ALA A 168 -42.63 0.09 36.73
C ALA A 168 -43.38 -1.23 37.02
N ILE A 169 -42.92 -2.35 36.46
CA ILE A 169 -43.50 -3.68 36.73
C ILE A 169 -43.12 -4.16 38.14
N LEU A 170 -41.86 -3.95 38.53
CA LEU A 170 -41.33 -4.28 39.87
C LEU A 170 -42.07 -3.53 40.97
N SER A 171 -42.28 -2.22 40.78
CA SER A 171 -43.01 -1.39 41.75
C SER A 171 -44.48 -1.79 41.85
N HIS A 172 -45.11 -2.22 40.76
CA HIS A 172 -46.49 -2.72 40.77
C HIS A 172 -46.63 -4.09 41.47
N HIS A 173 -45.58 -4.92 41.50
CA HIS A 173 -45.58 -6.23 42.17
C HIS A 173 -45.03 -6.21 43.60
N GLY A 174 -44.73 -5.02 44.16
CA GLY A 174 -44.32 -4.87 45.55
C GLY A 174 -42.90 -5.37 45.87
N ILE A 175 -42.04 -5.49 44.85
CA ILE A 175 -40.64 -5.91 45.01
C ILE A 175 -39.76 -4.67 45.08
N ASP A 176 -39.18 -4.38 46.25
CA ASP A 176 -38.22 -3.29 46.44
C ASP A 176 -36.85 -3.71 45.88
N VAL A 177 -36.53 -3.23 44.68
CA VAL A 177 -35.17 -3.35 44.13
C VAL A 177 -34.38 -2.13 44.56
N LYS A 178 -33.46 -2.37 45.50
CA LYS A 178 -32.39 -1.43 45.81
C LYS A 178 -31.53 -1.24 44.57
N PRO A 179 -31.19 0.00 44.19
CA PRO A 179 -30.24 0.23 43.12
C PRO A 179 -28.88 -0.36 43.54
N GLU A 180 -28.42 -1.41 42.88
CA GLU A 180 -26.99 -1.64 42.77
C GLU A 180 -26.44 -0.44 41.99
N ILE A 181 -25.81 0.46 42.72
CA ILE A 181 -24.95 1.47 42.12
C ILE A 181 -23.71 0.69 41.73
N ASP A 182 -23.66 0.24 40.47
CA ASP A 182 -22.38 -0.08 39.87
C ASP A 182 -21.61 1.25 39.81
N GLU A 183 -20.64 1.41 40.73
CA GLU A 183 -19.78 2.60 40.87
C GLU A 183 -18.99 2.94 39.59
N ASP A 184 -19.03 2.08 38.57
CA ASP A 184 -18.32 2.24 37.30
C ASP A 184 -19.08 3.10 36.27
N ASP A 185 -20.37 3.38 36.45
CA ASP A 185 -21.17 4.18 35.50
C ASP A 185 -21.07 5.70 35.72
N ALA A 186 -20.30 6.14 36.72
CA ALA A 186 -20.16 7.55 37.07
C ALA A 186 -19.35 8.37 36.03
N GLU A 187 -18.65 7.73 35.09
CA GLU A 187 -17.68 8.43 34.23
C GLU A 187 -18.11 8.65 32.78
N LEU A 188 -19.31 8.23 32.37
CA LEU A 188 -19.80 8.49 31.00
C LEU A 188 -21.03 9.41 30.97
N LYS A 189 -20.90 10.59 31.59
CA LYS A 189 -21.82 11.70 31.31
C LYS A 189 -21.63 12.14 29.86
N TRP A 190 -22.61 11.84 29.01
CA TRP A 190 -22.70 12.41 27.67
C TRP A 190 -22.63 13.95 27.77
N ASN A 191 -21.54 14.51 27.27
CA ASN A 191 -21.29 15.94 27.25
C ASN A 191 -21.80 16.48 25.89
N PRO A 192 -22.81 17.36 25.87
CA PRO A 192 -23.37 17.89 24.62
C PRO A 192 -22.35 18.65 23.75
N SER A 193 -21.21 19.04 24.32
CA SER A 193 -20.13 19.73 23.60
C SER A 193 -19.27 18.80 22.73
N ASP A 194 -19.33 17.48 22.91
CA ASP A 194 -18.60 16.52 22.06
C ASP A 194 -19.20 16.42 20.65
N ASP A 195 -20.51 16.68 20.51
CA ASP A 195 -21.20 16.72 19.20
C ASP A 195 -20.91 18.05 18.44
N GLU A 196 -20.30 19.07 19.08
CA GLU A 196 -19.96 20.36 18.46
C GLU A 196 -18.56 20.35 17.80
N ALA A 197 -17.63 19.53 18.31
CA ALA A 197 -16.29 19.36 17.74
C ALA A 197 -16.32 18.73 16.33
N ASP A 198 -17.29 17.84 16.07
CA ASP A 198 -17.44 17.14 14.79
C ASP A 198 -17.97 18.06 13.66
N ARG A 199 -18.50 19.25 13.97
CA ARG A 199 -18.98 20.21 12.95
C ARG A 199 -17.86 20.97 12.23
N TYR A 200 -16.62 20.94 12.73
CA TYR A 200 -15.49 21.72 12.19
C TYR A 200 -14.51 20.90 11.34
N ILE A 201 -14.71 19.58 11.17
CA ILE A 201 -13.77 18.70 10.44
C ILE A 201 -14.26 18.40 9.00
N ALA A 202 -15.46 18.85 8.61
CA ALA A 202 -15.92 18.77 7.23
C ALA A 202 -15.48 20.02 6.42
N GLY A 203 -14.21 20.05 6.02
CA GLY A 203 -13.63 21.00 5.07
C GLY A 203 -12.73 20.28 4.09
#